data_AF-A0A920VE27-F1
#
_entry.id   AF-A0A920VE27-F1
#
_cell.length_a   1.000
_cell.length_b   1.000
_cell.length_c   1.000
_cell.angle_alpha   90.00
_cell.angle_beta   90.00
_cell.angle_gamma   90.00
#
_symmetry.space_group_name_H-M   'P 1'
#
loop_
_entity.id
_entity.type
_entity.pdbx_description
1 polymer ?
#
loop_
_entity_poly.entity_id
_entity_poly.type
_entity_poly.pdbx_seq_one_letter_code
_entity_poly.pdbx_strand_id
1 'polypeptide(L)'
;MIPYPKKKVEWSVNQAVKRSQEYFRQTQSPEGYWWGQLESNPTMEAEYLMLCYFTGRNDTERWRKICNYILTSKGLTARGAIL
;
A
#
# COMPACT_ATOMS: atom_id res chain seq x y z
N MET A 1 -9.84 -32.81 20.16
CA MET A 1 -9.28 -32.12 18.98
C MET A 1 -9.81 -32.82 17.74
N ILE A 2 -10.80 -32.21 17.06
CA ILE A 2 -11.44 -32.84 15.89
C ILE A 2 -10.50 -32.68 14.68
N PRO A 3 -10.11 -33.77 14.00
CA PRO A 3 -9.23 -33.68 12.84
C PRO A 3 -9.95 -32.98 11.68
N TYR A 4 -9.35 -31.91 11.18
CA TYR A 4 -9.85 -31.24 9.97
C TYR A 4 -9.71 -32.17 8.75
N PRO A 5 -10.70 -32.22 7.84
CA PRO A 5 -10.62 -33.04 6.65
C PRO A 5 -9.52 -32.50 5.71
N LYS A 6 -8.35 -33.16 5.72
CA LYS A 6 -7.13 -32.75 4.99
C LYS A 6 -7.40 -32.39 3.52
N LYS A 7 -8.27 -33.15 2.83
CA LYS A 7 -8.65 -32.90 1.41
C LYS A 7 -9.28 -31.53 1.17
N LYS A 8 -10.09 -31.02 2.11
CA LYS A 8 -10.75 -29.71 1.97
C LYS A 8 -9.74 -28.58 2.09
N VAL A 9 -8.83 -28.69 3.06
CA VAL A 9 -7.76 -27.71 3.29
C VAL A 9 -6.82 -27.65 2.09
N GLU A 10 -6.38 -28.80 1.59
CA GLU A 10 -5.51 -28.90 0.42
C GLU A 10 -6.14 -28.26 -0.83
N TRP A 11 -7.42 -28.54 -1.08
CA TRP A 11 -8.16 -27.91 -2.17
C TRP A 11 -8.22 -26.39 -2.01
N SER A 12 -8.56 -25.88 -0.82
CA SER A 12 -8.65 -24.45 -0.56
C SER A 12 -7.31 -23.74 -0.72
N VAL A 13 -6.21 -24.35 -0.27
CA VAL A 13 -4.84 -23.81 -0.46
C VAL A 13 -4.50 -23.74 -1.95
N ASN A 14 -4.75 -24.80 -2.71
CA ASN A 14 -4.50 -24.80 -4.16
C ASN A 14 -5.32 -23.72 -4.90
N GLN A 15 -6.57 -23.50 -4.49
CA GLN A 15 -7.38 -22.41 -5.06
C GLN A 15 -6.83 -21.03 -4.70
N ALA A 16 -6.37 -20.82 -3.46
CA ALA A 16 -5.76 -19.57 -3.04
C ALA A 16 -4.49 -19.28 -3.85
N VAL A 17 -3.61 -20.27 -3.99
CA VAL A 17 -2.37 -20.17 -4.80
C VAL A 17 -2.70 -19.81 -6.25
N LYS A 18 -3.66 -20.52 -6.86
CA LYS A 18 -4.07 -20.24 -8.25
C LYS A 18 -4.54 -18.79 -8.43
N ARG A 19 -5.41 -18.30 -7.53
CA ARG A 19 -5.94 -16.93 -7.57
C ARG A 19 -4.84 -15.89 -7.37
N SER A 20 -3.93 -16.12 -6.43
CA SER A 20 -2.77 -15.23 -6.22
C SER A 20 -1.89 -15.14 -7.46
N GLN A 21 -1.58 -16.28 -8.09
CA GLN A 21 -0.78 -16.30 -9.32
C GLN A 21 -1.48 -15.60 -10.49
N GLU A 22 -2.80 -15.77 -10.65
CA GLU A 22 -3.59 -15.05 -11.65
C GLU A 22 -3.56 -13.55 -11.42
N TYR A 23 -3.73 -13.10 -10.17
CA TYR A 23 -3.66 -11.67 -9.81
C TYR A 23 -2.28 -11.06 -10.11
N PHE A 24 -1.19 -11.72 -9.70
CA PHE A 24 0.15 -11.20 -9.98
C PHE A 24 0.45 -11.19 -11.48
N ARG A 25 0.02 -12.21 -12.25
CA ARG A 25 0.17 -12.18 -13.72
C ARG A 25 -0.60 -11.02 -14.37
N GLN A 26 -1.79 -10.69 -13.88
CA GLN A 26 -2.60 -9.59 -14.41
C GLN A 26 -2.05 -8.20 -14.04
N THR A 27 -1.33 -8.09 -12.92
CA THR A 27 -0.77 -6.82 -12.42
C THR A 27 0.70 -6.62 -12.81
N GLN A 28 1.28 -7.53 -13.59
CA GLN A 28 2.64 -7.40 -14.10
C GLN A 28 2.68 -6.34 -15.21
N SER A 29 3.69 -5.47 -15.17
CA SER A 29 3.96 -4.51 -16.24
C SER A 29 4.35 -5.22 -17.54
N PRO A 30 4.09 -4.67 -18.73
CA PRO A 30 4.53 -5.25 -20.01
C PRO A 30 6.04 -5.53 -20.07
N GLU A 31 6.84 -4.77 -19.32
CA GLU A 31 8.29 -4.91 -19.22
C GLU A 31 8.73 -6.01 -18.23
N GLY A 32 7.78 -6.67 -17.56
CA GLY A 32 8.03 -7.85 -16.71
C GLY A 32 8.21 -7.59 -15.22
N TYR A 33 8.14 -6.34 -14.75
CA TYR A 33 8.25 -6.02 -13.32
C TYR A 33 6.89 -5.86 -12.64
N TRP A 34 6.90 -5.85 -11.30
CA TRP A 34 5.77 -5.43 -10.46
C TRP A 34 6.10 -4.12 -9.76
N TRP A 35 5.14 -3.19 -9.78
CA TRP A 35 5.25 -1.92 -9.06
C TRP A 35 4.08 -1.76 -8.12
N GLY A 36 4.37 -1.66 -6.84
CA GLY A 36 3.38 -1.44 -5.77
C GLY A 36 3.60 -0.10 -5.10
N GLN A 37 2.54 0.43 -4.51
CA GLN A 37 2.67 1.59 -3.63
C GLN A 37 3.45 1.18 -2.37
N LEU A 38 4.57 1.85 -2.12
CA LEU A 38 5.30 1.70 -0.86
C LEU A 38 4.70 2.66 0.16
N GLU A 39 3.86 2.14 1.05
CA GLU A 39 3.29 2.94 2.14
C GLU A 39 4.29 3.04 3.30
N SER A 40 4.48 4.26 3.81
CA SER A 40 5.33 4.59 4.96
C SER A 40 4.62 5.61 5.86
N ASN A 41 5.34 6.23 6.80
CA ASN A 41 4.88 7.37 7.55
C ASN A 41 4.71 8.62 6.64
N PRO A 42 3.75 9.51 6.95
CA PRO A 42 3.43 10.69 6.12
C PRO A 42 4.46 11.84 6.23
N THR A 43 5.70 11.54 6.62
CA THR A 43 6.75 12.54 6.84
C THR A 43 7.29 13.08 5.52
N MET A 44 7.48 12.22 4.52
CA MET A 44 7.99 12.63 3.20
C MET A 44 7.05 13.64 2.52
N GLU A 45 5.74 13.45 2.68
CA GLU A 45 4.70 14.33 2.16
C GLU A 45 4.72 15.70 2.85
N ALA A 46 4.92 15.73 4.16
CA ALA A 46 5.04 16.97 4.92
C ALA A 46 6.31 17.75 4.52
N GLU A 47 7.44 17.06 4.39
CA GLU A 47 8.70 17.66 3.93
C GLU A 47 8.59 18.21 2.51
N TYR A 48 7.89 17.51 1.61
CA TYR A 48 7.62 18.01 0.26
C TYR A 48 6.84 19.33 0.28
N LEU A 49 5.80 19.45 1.11
CA LEU A 49 5.04 20.70 1.25
C LEU A 49 5.93 21.85 1.75
N MET A 50 6.78 21.58 2.76
CA MET A 50 7.71 22.56 3.29
C MET A 50 8.73 23.02 2.22
N LEU A 51 9.26 22.09 1.41
CA LEU A 51 10.17 22.40 0.31
C LEU A 51 9.48 23.23 -0.79
N CYS A 52 8.25 22.88 -1.17
CA CYS A 52 7.48 23.64 -2.14
C CYS A 52 7.21 25.07 -1.65
N TYR A 53 6.84 25.24 -0.38
CA TYR A 53 6.66 26.54 0.24
C TYR A 53 7.95 27.37 0.19
N PHE A 54 9.07 26.78 0.58
CA PHE A 54 10.37 27.47 0.59
C PHE A 54 10.84 27.89 -0.82
N THR A 55 10.56 27.08 -1.83
CA THR A 55 10.97 27.35 -3.24
C THR A 55 9.95 28.15 -4.03
N GLY A 56 8.84 28.58 -3.43
CA GLY A 56 7.77 29.32 -4.11
C GLY A 56 6.96 28.50 -5.13
N ARG A 57 7.06 27.16 -5.08
CA ARG A 57 6.35 26.24 -5.98
C ARG A 57 4.98 25.89 -5.41
N ASN A 58 4.05 26.83 -5.56
CA ASN A 58 2.73 26.78 -4.94
C ASN A 58 1.68 26.19 -5.90
N ASP A 59 1.60 24.86 -5.97
CA ASP A 59 0.50 24.15 -6.63
C ASP A 59 -0.59 23.82 -5.59
N THR A 60 -1.62 24.66 -5.54
CA THR A 60 -2.68 24.60 -4.54
C THR A 60 -3.50 23.31 -4.60
N GLU A 61 -3.74 22.76 -5.79
CA GLU A 61 -4.49 21.51 -5.95
C GLU A 61 -3.67 20.30 -5.51
N ARG A 62 -2.36 20.30 -5.82
CA ARG A 62 -1.45 19.26 -5.33
C ARG A 62 -1.31 19.33 -3.81
N TRP A 63 -1.19 20.52 -3.24
CA TRP A 63 -1.09 20.69 -1.79
C TRP A 63 -2.36 20.20 -1.08
N ARG A 64 -3.54 20.51 -1.61
CA ARG A 64 -4.81 20.00 -1.09
C ARG A 64 -4.85 18.47 -1.04
N LYS A 65 -4.42 17.80 -2.12
CA LYS A 65 -4.35 16.32 -2.17
C LYS A 65 -3.39 15.76 -1.13
N ILE A 66 -2.21 16.36 -0.97
CA ILE A 66 -1.20 15.93 -0.01
C ILE A 66 -1.69 16.15 1.43
N CYS A 67 -2.28 17.31 1.74
CA CYS A 67 -2.87 17.57 3.06
C CYS A 67 -3.96 16.55 3.40
N ASN A 68 -4.87 16.24 2.46
CA ASN A 68 -5.89 15.23 2.66
C ASN A 68 -5.29 13.85 2.93
N TYR A 69 -4.25 13.46 2.17
CA TYR A 69 -3.55 12.20 2.40
C TYR A 69 -2.93 12.14 3.81
N ILE A 70 -2.23 13.19 4.24
CA ILE A 70 -1.62 13.27 5.57
C ILE A 70 -2.70 13.14 6.67
N LEU A 71 -3.85 13.82 6.51
CA LEU A 71 -4.95 13.77 7.48
C LEU A 71 -5.60 12.38 7.56
N THR A 72 -5.78 11.71 6.43
CA THR A 72 -6.31 10.32 6.40
C THR A 72 -5.30 9.33 6.99
N SER A 73 -4.00 9.54 6.76
CA SER A 73 -2.93 8.68 7.28
C SER A 73 -2.84 8.68 8.82
N LYS A 74 -3.33 9.72 9.51
CA LYS A 74 -3.38 9.79 10.99
C LYS A 74 -4.18 8.65 11.66
N GLY A 75 -4.95 7.86 10.91
CA GLY A 75 -5.59 6.62 11.40
C GLY A 75 -4.65 5.41 11.57
N LEU A 76 -3.43 5.45 11.05
CA LEU A 76 -2.46 4.34 11.10
C LEU A 76 -1.47 4.43 12.29
N THR A 77 -1.48 5.53 13.05
CA THR A 77 -0.54 5.78 14.16
C THR A 77 -0.74 4.85 15.38
N ALA A 78 -1.78 4.00 15.40
CA ALA A 78 -2.01 3.07 16.51
C ALA A 78 -1.43 1.65 16.31
N ARG A 79 -0.78 1.32 15.18
CA ARG A 79 -0.27 -0.06 14.94
C ARG A 79 1.18 -0.21 14.49
N GLY A 80 1.90 0.89 14.24
CA GLY A 80 3.20 0.82 13.56
C GLY A 80 4.41 1.38 14.32
N ALA A 81 4.26 1.84 15.56
CA ALA A 81 5.38 2.32 16.36
C ALA A 81 5.81 1.23 17.36
N ILE A 82 6.56 0.25 16.86
CA ILE A 82 7.65 -0.53 17.49
C ILE A 82 8.13 -1.46 16.37
N LEU A 83 9.16 -1.02 15.65
CA LEU A 83 10.41 -1.71 15.35
C LEU A 83 11.37 -0.66 14.76
#